data_AF-A0A2V2E6M2-F1
#
_entry.id   AF-A0A2V2E6M2-F1
#
_cell.length_a   1.000
_cell.length_b   1.000
_cell.length_c   1.000
_cell.angle_alpha   90.00
_cell.angle_beta   90.00
_cell.angle_gamma   90.00
#
_symmetry.space_group_name_H-M   'P 1'
#
loop_
_entity.id
_entity.type
_entity.pdbx_description
1 polymer ?
#
loop_
_entity_poly.entity_id
_entity_poly.type
_entity_poly.pdbx_seq_one_letter_code
_entity_poly.pdbx_strand_id
1 'polypeptide(L)'
;MIANLINNEKTDLVELCNIVKKLINDKKYSESEKLICQAMSDCPHSPEPHNLMGVLLANMGDQLTAMKHFRAAWALNPAYVPARYNMNRYSEIFNSNIKDAYVEEDCPYDWESNTYKTM
;
A
#
# COMPACT_ATOMS: atom_id res chain seq x y z
N MET A 1 16.21 -19.88 9.29
CA MET A 1 16.68 -18.68 8.54
C MET A 1 15.73 -18.49 7.38
N ILE A 2 15.24 -17.27 7.14
CA ILE A 2 14.45 -16.95 5.94
C ILE A 2 15.46 -16.34 4.95
N ALA A 3 16.07 -17.19 4.13
CA ALA A 3 17.05 -16.81 3.13
C ALA A 3 16.76 -17.62 1.86
N ASN A 4 16.75 -16.94 0.70
CA ASN A 4 16.24 -17.40 -0.60
C ASN A 4 14.70 -17.37 -0.75
N LEU A 5 14.14 -16.16 -0.82
CA LEU A 5 12.90 -15.85 -1.56
C LEU A 5 13.26 -15.16 -2.89
N ILE A 6 14.15 -15.80 -3.64
CA ILE A 6 14.64 -15.32 -4.94
C ILE A 6 14.61 -16.51 -5.90
N ASN A 7 13.49 -16.67 -6.62
CA ASN A 7 13.48 -17.34 -7.94
C ASN A 7 12.14 -17.19 -8.70
N ASN A 8 11.11 -16.53 -8.15
CA ASN A 8 9.87 -16.26 -8.87
C ASN A 8 9.15 -15.02 -8.30
N GLU A 9 9.63 -13.83 -8.68
CA GLU A 9 9.31 -12.50 -8.12
C GLU A 9 7.83 -12.31 -7.67
N LYS A 10 6.86 -12.66 -8.52
CA LYS A 10 5.43 -12.51 -8.18
C LYS A 10 4.94 -13.48 -7.12
N THR A 11 5.45 -14.72 -7.09
CA THR A 11 5.13 -15.69 -6.04
C THR A 11 5.81 -15.30 -4.73
N ASP A 12 7.07 -14.87 -4.81
CA ASP A 12 7.86 -14.42 -3.66
C ASP A 12 7.21 -13.18 -2.98
N LEU A 13 6.68 -12.22 -3.75
CA LEU A 13 5.96 -11.05 -3.23
C LEU A 13 4.57 -11.36 -2.66
N VAL A 14 3.86 -12.40 -3.16
CA VAL A 14 2.60 -12.85 -2.56
C VAL A 14 2.83 -13.46 -1.18
N GLU A 15 3.88 -14.26 -1.02
CA GLU A 15 4.20 -14.84 0.30
C GLU A 15 4.76 -13.79 1.27
N LEU A 16 5.52 -12.80 0.79
CA LEU A 16 5.88 -11.62 1.58
C LEU A 16 4.63 -10.92 2.16
N CYS A 17 3.57 -10.76 1.36
CA CYS A 17 2.31 -10.16 1.84
C CYS A 17 1.66 -10.99 2.97
N ASN A 18 1.69 -12.32 2.87
CA ASN A 18 1.18 -13.23 3.90
C ASN A 18 1.98 -13.11 5.21
N ILE A 19 3.31 -13.17 5.10
CA ILE A 19 4.24 -13.08 6.23
C ILE A 19 4.10 -11.73 6.93
N VAL A 20 4.13 -10.62 6.19
CA VAL A 20 3.99 -9.26 6.75
C VAL A 20 2.64 -9.07 7.43
N LYS A 21 1.54 -9.54 6.83
CA LYS A 21 0.20 -9.49 7.45
C LYS A 21 0.18 -10.22 8.79
N LYS A 22 0.83 -11.39 8.88
CA LYS A 22 0.97 -12.13 10.15
C LYS A 22 1.81 -11.36 11.16
N LEU A 23 3.00 -10.87 10.77
CA LEU A 23 3.89 -10.14 11.67
C LEU A 23 3.25 -8.85 12.23
N ILE A 24 2.43 -8.16 11.43
CA ILE A 24 1.66 -6.98 11.88
C ILE A 24 0.60 -7.38 12.91
N ASN A 25 -0.17 -8.45 12.66
CA ASN A 25 -1.16 -8.98 13.62
C ASN A 25 -0.48 -9.41 14.95
N ASP A 26 0.68 -10.07 14.85
CA ASP A 26 1.51 -10.50 15.98
C ASP A 26 2.26 -9.32 16.66
N LYS A 27 2.08 -8.08 16.18
CA LYS A 27 2.78 -6.84 16.61
C LYS A 27 4.31 -6.87 16.52
N LYS A 28 4.85 -7.78 15.71
CA LYS A 28 6.28 -7.98 15.42
C LYS A 28 6.82 -6.93 14.43
N TYR A 29 6.61 -5.65 14.72
CA TYR A 29 6.82 -4.57 13.75
C TYR A 29 8.26 -4.48 13.22
N SER A 30 9.30 -4.66 14.06
CA SER A 30 10.70 -4.64 13.60
C SER A 30 11.14 -5.90 12.84
N GLU A 31 10.40 -7.02 12.93
CA GLU A 31 10.62 -8.17 12.02
C GLU A 31 9.97 -7.88 10.65
N SER A 32 8.77 -7.29 10.67
CA SER A 32 8.03 -6.88 9.47
C SER A 32 8.79 -5.83 8.65
N GLU A 33 9.26 -4.77 9.31
CA GLU A 33 10.04 -3.67 8.71
C GLU A 33 11.25 -4.19 7.94
N LYS A 34 12.04 -5.10 8.54
CA LYS A 34 13.24 -5.66 7.91
C LYS A 34 12.93 -6.44 6.64
N LEU A 35 11.88 -7.26 6.63
CA LEU A 35 11.46 -7.99 5.43
C LEU A 35 10.98 -7.05 4.33
N ILE A 36 10.25 -5.98 4.69
CA ILE A 36 9.77 -5.00 3.71
C ILE A 36 10.92 -4.17 3.13
N CYS A 37 11.85 -3.71 3.96
CA CYS A 37 13.04 -2.97 3.49
C CYS A 37 13.96 -3.83 2.61
N GLN A 38 14.10 -5.12 2.92
CA GLN A 38 14.78 -6.08 2.04
C GLN A 38 14.06 -6.18 0.69
N ALA A 39 12.74 -6.39 0.70
CA ALA A 39 11.95 -6.47 -0.53
C ALA A 39 11.90 -5.16 -1.35
N MET A 40 12.00 -3.98 -0.72
CA MET A 40 12.20 -2.70 -1.42
C MET A 40 13.56 -2.64 -2.14
N SER A 41 14.57 -3.31 -1.60
CA SER A 41 15.93 -3.34 -2.16
C SER A 41 16.03 -4.35 -3.31
N ASP A 42 15.39 -5.51 -3.15
CA ASP A 42 15.40 -6.60 -4.14
C ASP A 42 14.40 -6.36 -5.30
N CYS A 43 13.26 -5.73 -5.01
CA CYS A 43 12.17 -5.46 -5.96
C CYS A 43 11.81 -3.95 -6.04
N PRO A 44 12.75 -3.06 -6.43
CA PRO A 44 12.58 -1.61 -6.32
C PRO A 44 11.50 -1.01 -7.25
N HIS A 45 11.01 -1.76 -8.23
CA HIS A 45 9.93 -1.36 -9.14
C HIS A 45 8.56 -1.93 -8.74
N SER A 46 8.49 -2.77 -7.71
CA SER A 46 7.25 -3.44 -7.30
C SER A 46 6.43 -2.56 -6.33
N PRO A 47 5.11 -2.41 -6.52
CA PRO A 47 4.27 -1.65 -5.61
C PRO A 47 4.05 -2.34 -4.25
N GLU A 48 4.19 -3.67 -4.17
CA GLU A 48 3.90 -4.47 -2.98
C GLU A 48 4.70 -4.02 -1.74
N PRO A 49 6.04 -3.89 -1.76
CA PRO A 49 6.80 -3.50 -0.55
C PRO A 49 6.43 -2.10 -0.06
N HIS A 50 6.19 -1.15 -0.97
CA HIS A 50 5.73 0.18 -0.59
C HIS A 50 4.34 0.14 0.05
N ASN A 51 3.39 -0.61 -0.50
CA ASN A 51 2.08 -0.78 0.11
C ASN A 51 2.15 -1.45 1.48
N LEU A 52 3.00 -2.49 1.63
CA LEU A 52 3.21 -3.19 2.90
C LEU A 52 3.81 -2.28 3.99
N MET A 53 4.77 -1.42 3.64
CA MET A 53 5.30 -0.41 4.56
C MET A 53 4.22 0.58 5.00
N GLY A 54 3.35 1.00 4.09
CA GLY A 54 2.19 1.82 4.41
C GLY A 54 1.28 1.16 5.46
N VAL A 55 0.94 -0.12 5.28
CA VAL A 55 0.13 -0.88 6.26
C VAL A 55 0.86 -1.01 7.60
N LEU A 56 2.17 -1.25 7.60
CA LEU A 56 2.97 -1.34 8.83
C LEU A 56 2.97 -0.01 9.62
N LEU A 57 3.33 1.10 8.97
CA LEU A 57 3.35 2.43 9.57
C LEU A 57 1.97 2.82 10.14
N ALA A 58 0.90 2.53 9.40
CA ALA A 58 -0.46 2.79 9.84
C ALA A 58 -0.89 1.98 11.09
N ASN A 59 -0.36 0.76 11.26
CA ASN A 59 -0.56 -0.04 12.49
C ASN A 59 0.32 0.42 13.66
N MET A 60 1.42 1.13 13.40
CA MET A 60 2.23 1.82 14.41
C MET A 60 1.70 3.22 14.76
N GLY A 61 0.71 3.73 14.01
CA GLY A 61 0.09 5.04 14.23
C GLY A 61 0.62 6.18 13.36
N ASP A 62 1.71 6.00 12.61
CA ASP A 62 2.22 7.02 11.69
C ASP A 62 1.45 7.00 10.36
N GLN A 63 0.24 7.55 10.41
CA GLN A 63 -0.64 7.66 9.25
C GLN A 63 -0.09 8.61 8.17
N LEU A 64 0.72 9.61 8.55
CA LEU A 64 1.31 10.58 7.63
C LEU A 64 2.43 9.97 6.77
N THR A 65 3.30 9.15 7.35
CA THR A 65 4.32 8.43 6.58
C THR A 65 3.70 7.22 5.87
N ALA A 66 2.67 6.58 6.43
CA ALA A 66 1.90 5.55 5.72
C ALA A 66 1.36 6.05 4.37
N MET A 67 0.74 7.23 4.33
CA MET A 67 0.29 7.87 3.08
C MET A 67 1.40 8.08 2.06
N LYS A 68 2.62 8.44 2.48
CA LYS A 68 3.77 8.60 1.55
C LYS A 68 4.10 7.27 0.86
N HIS A 69 4.00 6.16 1.61
CA HIS A 69 4.26 4.82 1.10
C HIS A 69 3.13 4.27 0.22
N PHE A 70 1.85 4.49 0.56
CA PHE A 70 0.74 4.17 -0.34
C PHE A 70 0.81 4.96 -1.65
N ARG A 71 1.17 6.25 -1.59
CA ARG A 71 1.39 7.08 -2.79
C ARG A 71 2.55 6.59 -3.65
N ALA A 72 3.64 6.10 -3.04
CA ALA A 72 4.75 5.49 -3.79
C ALA A 72 4.32 4.19 -4.49
N ALA A 73 3.55 3.32 -3.82
CA ALA A 73 3.00 2.11 -4.43
C ALA A 73 2.05 2.41 -5.61
N TRP A 74 1.19 3.43 -5.50
CA TRP A 74 0.37 3.90 -6.62
C TRP A 74 1.26 4.43 -7.76
N ALA A 75 2.27 5.26 -7.46
CA ALA A 75 3.17 5.82 -8.48
C ALA A 75 3.96 4.75 -9.25
N LEU A 76 4.34 3.64 -8.61
CA LEU A 76 4.96 2.48 -9.25
C LEU A 76 3.97 1.70 -10.13
N ASN A 77 2.72 1.54 -9.69
CA ASN A 77 1.69 0.85 -10.46
C ASN A 77 0.27 1.39 -10.17
N PRO A 78 -0.28 2.28 -11.02
CA PRO A 78 -1.64 2.82 -10.86
C PRO A 78 -2.77 1.78 -10.95
N ALA A 79 -2.49 0.58 -11.47
CA ALA A 79 -3.45 -0.53 -11.51
C ALA A 79 -3.37 -1.45 -10.27
N TYR A 80 -2.41 -1.22 -9.35
CA TYR A 80 -2.27 -2.01 -8.13
C TYR A 80 -3.35 -1.63 -7.09
N VAL A 81 -4.48 -2.32 -7.19
CA VAL A 81 -5.71 -2.08 -6.41
C VAL A 81 -5.49 -1.89 -4.89
N PRO A 82 -4.63 -2.66 -4.19
CA PRO A 82 -4.44 -2.47 -2.75
C PRO A 82 -3.88 -1.09 -2.36
N ALA A 83 -2.97 -0.51 -3.15
CA ALA A 83 -2.46 0.83 -2.88
C ALA A 83 -3.55 1.89 -3.09
N ARG A 84 -4.37 1.77 -4.15
CA ARG A 84 -5.51 2.67 -4.40
C ARG A 84 -6.54 2.61 -3.26
N TYR A 85 -6.93 1.40 -2.85
CA TYR A 85 -7.86 1.20 -1.74
C TYR A 85 -7.34 1.80 -0.42
N ASN A 86 -6.08 1.54 -0.07
CA ASN A 86 -5.47 2.12 1.12
C ASN A 86 -5.37 3.65 1.02
N MET A 87 -4.98 4.19 -0.15
CA MET A 87 -4.86 5.63 -0.35
C MET A 87 -6.20 6.35 -0.14
N ASN A 88 -7.30 5.84 -0.69
CA ASN A 88 -8.65 6.38 -0.46
C ASN A 88 -8.97 6.39 1.05
N ARG A 89 -8.91 5.22 1.70
CA ARG A 89 -9.21 5.05 3.13
C ARG A 89 -8.38 5.96 4.05
N TYR A 90 -7.10 6.17 3.75
CA TYR A 90 -6.27 7.07 4.55
C TYR A 90 -6.44 8.54 4.19
N SER A 91 -6.83 8.88 2.96
CA SER A 91 -7.23 10.25 2.60
C SER A 91 -8.55 10.66 3.26
N GLU A 92 -9.45 9.72 3.54
CA GLU A 92 -10.71 9.94 4.28
C GLU A 92 -10.47 10.14 5.79
N ILE A 93 -9.53 9.38 6.39
CA ILE A 93 -9.23 9.45 7.83
C ILE A 93 -8.72 10.84 8.28
N PHE A 94 -8.02 11.58 7.41
CA PHE A 94 -7.58 12.95 7.69
C PHE A 94 -8.65 14.03 7.38
N ASN A 95 -9.80 13.63 6.83
CA ASN A 95 -10.77 14.52 6.19
C ASN A 95 -12.08 14.62 7.00
N SER A 96 -11.99 15.08 8.25
CA SER A 96 -13.18 15.32 9.09
C SER A 96 -14.02 16.53 8.63
N ASN A 97 -13.52 17.35 7.70
CA ASN A 97 -14.23 18.48 7.08
C ASN A 97 -13.80 18.66 5.60
N ILE A 98 -14.25 17.77 4.71
CA ILE A 98 -14.21 18.00 3.25
C ILE A 98 -15.21 19.15 2.93
N LYS A 99 -14.96 20.15 2.08
CA LYS A 99 -14.09 20.24 0.88
C LYS A 99 -13.07 21.39 0.96
N ASP A 100 -11.88 21.13 0.40
CA ASP A 100 -11.22 22.08 -0.50
C ASP A 100 -11.02 21.36 -1.85
N ALA A 101 -12.04 21.49 -2.68
CA ALA A 101 -11.92 21.51 -4.12
C ALA A 101 -12.68 22.75 -4.60
N TYR A 102 -12.55 23.07 -5.87
CA TYR A 102 -13.42 24.03 -6.55
C TYR A 102 -13.90 23.45 -7.92
N VAL A 103 -13.54 22.17 -8.22
CA VAL A 103 -13.72 21.37 -9.46
C VAL A 103 -13.37 19.87 -9.22
N GLU A 104 -13.91 18.79 -9.84
CA GLU A 104 -15.12 18.49 -10.67
C GLU A 104 -15.72 19.71 -11.39
N GLU A 105 -16.98 20.06 -11.16
CA GLU A 105 -17.29 21.42 -10.73
C GLU A 105 -17.49 21.57 -9.20
N ASP A 106 -17.36 20.50 -8.39
CA ASP A 106 -16.63 20.57 -7.11
C ASP A 106 -15.97 19.23 -6.61
N CYS A 107 -16.71 18.14 -6.31
CA CYS A 107 -16.21 16.75 -6.13
C CYS A 107 -17.39 15.76 -5.90
N PRO A 108 -17.85 14.95 -6.88
CA PRO A 108 -17.78 13.46 -6.79
C PRO A 108 -17.89 12.67 -8.13
N TYR A 109 -17.76 11.33 -8.13
CA TYR A 109 -18.87 10.35 -8.27
C TYR A 109 -18.34 8.90 -8.09
N ASP A 110 -19.23 7.93 -7.80
CA ASP A 110 -18.88 6.64 -7.18
C ASP A 110 -17.83 5.78 -7.92
N TRP A 111 -16.71 5.55 -7.22
CA TRP A 111 -15.60 4.70 -7.64
C TRP A 111 -15.91 3.19 -7.56
N GLU A 112 -17.04 2.79 -6.97
CA GLU A 112 -17.52 1.41 -6.97
C GLU A 112 -18.13 0.97 -8.33
N SER A 113 -18.51 1.92 -9.19
CA SER A 113 -19.39 1.64 -10.33
C SER A 113 -18.69 1.32 -11.66
N ASN A 114 -17.56 1.97 -11.97
CA ASN A 114 -17.05 1.95 -13.35
C ASN A 114 -16.04 0.81 -13.61
N THR A 115 -16.54 -0.27 -14.18
CA THR A 115 -15.75 -1.39 -14.70
C THR A 115 -14.69 -0.95 -15.71
N TYR A 116 -13.59 -1.68 -15.76
CA TYR A 116 -12.47 -1.58 -16.71
C TYR A 116 -12.90 -1.85 -18.17
N LYS A 117 -13.65 -0.92 -18.77
CA LYS A 117 -14.08 -0.96 -20.17
C LYS A 117 -13.21 -0.06 -21.06
N THR A 118 -12.01 -0.57 -21.34
CA THR A 118 -11.21 -0.20 -22.50
C THR A 118 -10.55 -1.47 -23.05
N MET A 119 -11.36 -2.23 -23.79
CA MET A 119 -10.94 -2.88 -25.03
C MET A 119 -11.36 -1.97 -26.18
#